data_AF-A0A939FJS9-F1
#
_entry.id   AF-A0A939FJS9-F1
#
_cell.length_a   1.000
_cell.length_b   1.000
_cell.length_c   1.000
_cell.angle_alpha   90.00
_cell.angle_beta   90.00
_cell.angle_gamma   90.00
#
_symmetry.space_group_name_H-M   'P 1'
#
loop_
_entity.id
_entity.type
_entity.pdbx_description
1 polymer ?
#
loop_
_entity_poly.entity_id
_entity_poly.type
_entity_poly.pdbx_seq_one_letter_code
_entity_poly.pdbx_strand_id
1 'polypeptide(L)'
;PPREGPPHSVWLTPIPGERRVEYDAETGEQVITTTPADGVMTDHADGLTRGGEALDRFRLVEGDPLSATVESEREETLSRGEWAVRVHTRSRMTADAHEFCVVNHLA
;
A
#
# COMPACT_ATOMS: atom_id res chain seq x y z
N PRO A 1 -27.51 -13.38 15.43
CA PRO A 1 -26.31 -12.71 15.99
C PRO A 1 -25.02 -13.27 15.33
N PRO A 2 -23.96 -12.45 15.15
CA PRO A 2 -22.63 -12.99 14.85
C PRO A 2 -22.23 -13.92 16.00
N ARG A 3 -21.68 -15.10 15.69
CA ARG A 3 -21.08 -15.97 16.72
C ARG A 3 -19.72 -15.39 17.07
N GLU A 4 -19.49 -15.08 18.35
CA GLU A 4 -18.14 -14.86 18.86
C GLU A 4 -17.36 -16.17 18.71
N GLY A 5 -16.31 -16.13 17.88
CA GLY A 5 -15.31 -17.20 17.80
C GLY A 5 -14.34 -17.10 18.98
N PRO A 6 -13.58 -18.17 19.27
CA PRO A 6 -12.52 -18.12 20.27
C PRO A 6 -11.50 -17.01 19.91
N PRO A 7 -10.80 -16.42 20.89
CA PRO A 7 -9.76 -15.44 20.62
C PRO A 7 -8.71 -16.07 19.71
N HIS A 8 -8.53 -15.49 18.52
CA HIS A 8 -7.56 -15.94 17.53
C HIS A 8 -6.15 -15.69 18.07
N SER A 9 -5.32 -16.73 18.18
CA SER A 9 -3.88 -16.54 18.39
C SER A 9 -3.26 -16.16 17.05
N VAL A 10 -2.90 -14.89 16.95
CA VAL A 10 -2.30 -14.30 15.75
C VAL A 10 -0.80 -14.12 15.98
N TRP A 11 0.02 -14.56 15.03
CA TRP A 11 1.40 -14.10 14.94
C TRP A 11 1.52 -12.99 13.92
N LEU A 12 2.26 -11.95 14.28
CA LEU A 12 2.62 -10.85 13.40
C LEU A 12 4.14 -10.84 13.28
N THR A 13 4.64 -10.92 12.05
CA THR A 13 6.03 -10.58 11.73
C THR A 13 6.04 -9.17 11.14
N PRO A 14 6.29 -8.12 11.95
CA PRO A 14 6.27 -6.75 11.45
C PRO A 14 7.51 -6.49 10.59
N ILE A 15 7.32 -5.74 9.50
CA ILE A 15 8.41 -5.13 8.74
C ILE A 15 8.39 -3.64 9.09
N PRO A 16 9.53 -3.01 9.42
CA PRO A 16 9.55 -1.58 9.65
C PRO A 16 9.13 -0.85 8.38
N GLY A 17 8.12 0.00 8.48
CA GLY A 17 7.78 0.93 7.41
C GLY A 17 8.88 1.98 7.27
N GLU A 18 9.08 2.47 6.06
CA GLU A 18 10.01 3.55 5.76
C GLU A 18 9.26 4.77 5.23
N ARG A 19 9.74 5.97 5.58
CA ARG A 19 9.31 7.21 4.94
C ARG A 19 10.53 8.03 4.54
N ARG A 20 10.67 8.26 3.24
CA ARG A 20 11.72 9.08 2.64
C ARG A 20 11.10 10.33 2.02
N VAL A 21 11.72 11.48 2.26
CA VAL A 21 11.34 12.75 1.65
C VAL A 21 12.53 13.29 0.88
N GLU A 22 12.31 13.63 -0.37
CA GLU A 22 13.30 14.20 -1.27
C GLU A 22 12.75 15.53 -1.79
N TYR A 23 13.60 16.54 -1.84
CA TYR A 23 13.26 17.86 -2.37
C TYR A 23 14.38 18.32 -3.30
N ASP A 24 14.00 18.69 -4.52
CA ASP A 24 14.85 19.32 -5.50
C ASP A 24 14.63 20.84 -5.44
N ALA A 25 15.67 21.57 -5.00
CA ALA A 25 15.62 23.02 -4.87
C ALA A 25 15.73 23.77 -6.20
N GLU A 26 16.20 23.13 -7.27
CA GLU A 26 16.28 23.74 -8.61
C GLU A 26 14.89 23.76 -9.26
N THR A 27 14.18 22.64 -9.18
CA THR A 27 12.86 22.47 -9.82
C THR A 27 11.69 22.75 -8.89
N GLY A 28 11.91 22.80 -7.57
CA GLY A 28 10.85 22.91 -6.56
C GLY A 28 10.06 21.61 -6.37
N GLU A 29 10.52 20.49 -6.94
CA GLU A 29 9.85 19.20 -6.83
C GLU A 29 10.09 18.54 -5.48
N GLN A 30 9.02 18.07 -4.85
CA GLN A 30 9.06 17.22 -3.67
C GLN A 30 8.52 15.83 -4.00
N VAL A 31 9.25 14.80 -3.57
CA VAL A 31 8.83 13.40 -3.63
C VAL A 31 8.82 12.80 -2.23
N ILE A 32 7.71 12.18 -1.85
CA ILE A 32 7.58 11.42 -0.61
C ILE A 32 7.36 9.96 -0.98
N THR A 33 8.28 9.09 -0.55
CA THR A 33 8.14 7.64 -0.71
C THR A 33 7.83 7.01 0.64
N THR A 34 6.78 6.20 0.72
CA THR A 34 6.39 5.48 1.93
C THR A 34 6.25 3.99 1.65
N THR A 35 6.81 3.15 2.51
CA THR A 35 6.48 1.73 2.62
C THR A 35 5.76 1.53 3.96
N PRO A 36 4.47 1.18 3.97
CA PRO A 36 3.76 0.83 5.19
C PRO A 36 4.39 -0.37 5.90
N ALA A 37 4.22 -0.43 7.22
CA ALA A 37 4.69 -1.53 8.05
C ALA A 37 3.76 -2.75 7.95
N ASP A 38 3.48 -3.21 6.74
CA ASP A 38 2.62 -4.35 6.50
C ASP A 38 3.47 -5.62 6.67
N GLY A 39 3.10 -6.41 7.68
CA GLY A 39 3.79 -7.63 8.05
C GLY A 39 3.07 -8.88 7.53
N VAL A 40 3.63 -10.03 7.87
CA VAL A 40 2.94 -11.31 7.67
C VAL A 40 2.17 -11.68 8.93
N MET A 41 0.91 -12.05 8.74
CA MET A 41 -0.01 -12.45 9.79
C MET A 41 -0.45 -13.90 9.58
N THR A 42 -0.39 -14.74 10.61
CA THR A 42 -0.93 -16.11 10.56
C THR A 42 -1.96 -16.32 11.66
N ASP A 43 -3.17 -16.76 11.28
CA ASP A 43 -4.23 -17.20 12.20
C ASP A 43 -4.05 -18.70 12.51
N HIS A 44 -3.93 -19.05 13.78
CA HIS A 44 -3.80 -20.44 14.21
C HIS A 44 -5.11 -21.21 14.31
N ALA A 45 -6.26 -20.53 14.33
CA ALA A 45 -7.56 -21.20 14.37
C ALA A 45 -7.80 -21.99 13.09
N ASP A 46 -7.33 -21.48 11.95
CA ASP A 46 -7.54 -22.11 10.65
C ASP A 46 -6.28 -22.25 9.79
N GLY A 47 -5.13 -21.75 10.24
CA GLY A 47 -3.85 -21.83 9.52
C GLY A 47 -3.74 -20.85 8.33
N LEU A 48 -4.60 -19.85 8.23
CA LEU A 48 -4.55 -18.85 7.18
C LEU A 48 -3.40 -17.87 7.41
N THR A 49 -2.51 -17.76 6.44
CA THR A 49 -1.47 -16.73 6.39
C THR A 49 -1.86 -15.63 5.42
N ARG A 50 -1.68 -14.37 5.84
CA ARG A 50 -1.88 -13.15 5.06
C ARG A 50 -0.61 -12.33 5.07
N GLY A 51 -0.25 -11.73 3.95
CA GLY A 51 0.86 -10.78 3.88
C GLY A 51 0.48 -9.63 2.96
N GLY A 52 0.95 -8.44 3.30
CA GLY A 52 0.77 -7.25 2.48
C GLY A 52 2.12 -6.61 2.20
N GLU A 53 2.33 -6.16 0.97
CA GLU A 53 3.40 -5.24 0.63
C GLU A 53 2.79 -3.99 0.00
N ALA A 54 3.32 -2.83 0.36
CA ALA A 54 2.83 -1.56 -0.14
C ALA A 54 3.97 -0.57 -0.38
N LEU A 55 3.84 0.18 -1.48
CA LEU A 55 4.72 1.28 -1.84
C LEU A 55 3.87 2.44 -2.32
N ASP A 56 4.09 3.63 -1.75
CA ASP A 56 3.46 4.88 -2.17
C ASP A 56 4.50 5.92 -2.55
N ARG A 57 4.29 6.59 -3.68
CA ARG A 57 5.10 7.71 -4.16
C ARG A 57 4.20 8.91 -4.41
N PHE A 58 4.37 9.95 -3.62
CA PHE A 58 3.68 11.24 -3.77
C PHE A 58 4.63 12.25 -4.39
N ARG A 59 4.18 13.01 -5.38
CA ARG A 59 4.97 14.03 -6.09
C ARG A 59 4.19 15.33 -6.21
N LEU A 60 4.85 16.46 -5.98
CA LEU A 60 4.29 17.80 -6.14
C LEU A 60 5.41 18.80 -6.48
N VAL A 61 5.12 19.77 -7.33
CA VAL A 61 6.00 20.89 -7.68
C VAL A 61 5.48 22.14 -6.97
N GLU A 62 6.37 22.85 -6.29
CA GLU A 62 6.03 24.08 -5.60
C GLU A 62 5.44 25.14 -6.55
N GLY A 63 4.30 25.72 -6.18
CA GLY A 63 3.59 26.72 -6.99
C GLY A 63 2.72 26.13 -8.11
N ASP A 64 2.80 24.83 -8.39
CA ASP A 64 1.92 24.14 -9.35
C ASP A 64 1.08 23.06 -8.65
N PRO A 65 -0.12 23.39 -8.13
CA PRO A 65 -0.98 22.42 -7.47
C PRO A 65 -1.51 21.33 -8.43
N LEU A 66 -1.49 21.54 -9.74
CA LEU A 66 -1.96 20.57 -10.74
C LEU A 66 -0.88 19.53 -11.10
N SER A 67 0.36 19.73 -10.65
CA SER A 67 1.43 18.75 -10.83
C SER A 67 1.28 17.54 -9.88
N ALA A 68 0.34 17.59 -8.93
CA ALA A 68 0.17 16.56 -7.90
C ALA A 68 -0.06 15.18 -8.52
N THR A 69 0.81 14.23 -8.17
CA THR A 69 0.69 12.83 -8.59
C THR A 69 0.86 11.91 -7.40
N VAL A 70 0.04 10.85 -7.35
CA VAL A 70 0.23 9.72 -6.43
C VAL A 70 0.34 8.45 -7.25
N GLU A 71 1.34 7.63 -6.94
CA GLU A 71 1.47 6.27 -7.47
C GLU A 71 1.53 5.28 -6.30
N SER A 72 0.71 4.24 -6.37
CA SER A 72 0.65 3.21 -5.34
C SER A 72 0.81 1.83 -5.97
N GLU A 73 1.60 0.99 -5.33
CA GLU A 73 1.71 -0.44 -5.63
C GLU A 73 1.30 -1.21 -4.38
N ARG A 74 0.47 -2.25 -4.56
CA ARG A 74 -0.04 -3.11 -3.49
C ARG A 74 0.06 -4.55 -3.90
N GLU A 75 0.62 -5.38 -3.04
CA GLU A 75 0.54 -6.82 -3.13
C GLU A 75 -0.17 -7.36 -1.88
N GLU A 76 -1.16 -8.22 -2.09
CA GLU A 76 -1.85 -8.95 -1.04
C GLU A 76 -1.70 -10.44 -1.30
N THR A 77 -1.28 -11.18 -0.28
CA THR A 77 -1.08 -12.62 -0.34
C THR A 77 -1.97 -13.31 0.68
N LEU A 78 -2.53 -14.46 0.28
CA LEU A 78 -3.29 -15.35 1.14
C LEU A 78 -2.82 -16.78 0.90
N SER A 79 -2.59 -17.56 1.94
CA SER A 79 -2.24 -18.98 1.80
C SER A 79 -2.74 -19.82 2.98
N ARG A 80 -3.07 -21.09 2.71
CA ARG A 80 -3.41 -22.08 3.75
C ARG A 80 -3.25 -23.49 3.19
N GLY A 81 -2.38 -24.29 3.81
CA GLY A 81 -2.05 -25.62 3.29
C GLY A 81 -1.45 -25.53 1.88
N GLU A 82 -2.02 -26.25 0.92
CA GLU A 82 -1.50 -26.34 -0.45
C GLU A 82 -1.93 -25.18 -1.38
N TRP A 83 -2.86 -24.32 -0.99
CA TRP A 83 -3.31 -23.22 -1.84
C TRP A 83 -2.69 -21.88 -1.43
N ALA A 84 -2.43 -21.05 -2.45
CA ALA A 84 -1.98 -19.67 -2.30
C ALA A 84 -2.63 -18.78 -3.36
N VAL A 85 -2.88 -17.52 -2.99
CA VAL A 85 -3.40 -16.45 -3.85
C VAL A 85 -2.49 -15.24 -3.69
N ARG A 86 -2.24 -14.55 -4.80
CA ARG A 86 -1.54 -13.27 -4.85
C ARG A 86 -2.34 -12.31 -5.71
N VAL A 87 -2.61 -11.13 -5.18
CA VAL A 87 -3.26 -10.02 -5.89
C VAL A 87 -2.27 -8.87 -5.93
N HIS A 88 -1.91 -8.44 -7.14
CA HIS A 88 -0.99 -7.33 -7.33
C HIS A 88 -1.72 -6.22 -8.09
N THR A 89 -1.67 -5.00 -7.53
CA THR A 89 -2.31 -3.84 -8.14
C THR A 89 -1.39 -2.64 -8.18
N ARG A 90 -1.60 -1.83 -9.21
CA ARG A 90 -0.96 -0.52 -9.36
C ARG A 90 -2.04 0.53 -9.56
N SER A 91 -1.92 1.64 -8.87
CA SER A 91 -2.79 2.79 -9.08
C SER A 91 -1.99 4.07 -9.30
N ARG A 92 -2.59 4.97 -10.06
CA ARG A 92 -2.06 6.31 -10.29
C ARG A 92 -3.19 7.31 -10.20
N MET A 93 -2.97 8.37 -9.44
CA MET A 93 -3.86 9.53 -9.36
C MET A 93 -3.12 10.78 -9.82
N THR A 94 -3.77 11.56 -10.66
CA THR A 94 -3.35 12.91 -11.07
C THR A 94 -4.50 13.89 -10.86
N ALA A 95 -4.25 15.19 -10.97
CA ALA A 95 -5.27 16.21 -10.90
C ALA A 95 -5.20 17.17 -12.09
N ASP A 96 -6.33 17.75 -12.46
CA ASP A 96 -6.40 18.97 -13.25
C ASP A 96 -7.23 20.04 -12.52
N ALA A 97 -7.55 21.14 -13.19
CA ALA A 97 -8.26 22.27 -12.59
C ALA A 97 -9.68 21.93 -12.09
N HIS A 98 -10.22 20.78 -12.48
CA HIS A 98 -11.61 20.41 -12.26
C HIS A 98 -11.74 19.04 -11.58
N GLU A 99 -10.84 18.11 -11.87
CA GLU A 99 -11.02 16.70 -11.54
C GLU A 99 -9.75 16.03 -11.01
N PHE A 100 -9.97 14.97 -10.23
CA PHE A 100 -8.94 14.00 -9.88
C PHE A 100 -9.15 12.75 -10.74
N CYS A 101 -8.14 12.39 -11.51
CA CYS A 101 -8.18 11.24 -12.41
C CYS A 101 -7.44 10.06 -11.77
N VAL A 102 -8.16 8.98 -11.51
CA VAL A 102 -7.61 7.77 -10.87
C VAL A 102 -7.68 6.60 -11.84
N VAL A 103 -6.54 5.93 -12.06
CA VAL A 103 -6.45 4.72 -12.86
C VAL A 103 -5.94 3.58 -11.98
N ASN A 104 -6.55 2.41 -12.08
CA ASN A 104 -6.15 1.20 -11.39
C ASN A 104 -5.90 0.08 -12.39
N HIS A 105 -4.85 -0.68 -12.16
CA HIS A 105 -4.49 -1.86 -12.93
C HIS A 105 -4.32 -3.05 -11.99
N LEU A 106 -4.96 -4.16 -12.35
CA LEU A 106 -4.71 -5.47 -11.78
C LEU A 106 -3.68 -6.18 -12.67
N ALA A 107 -2.58 -6.66 -12.08
CA ALA A 107 -1.48 -7.32 -12.78
C ALA A 107 -1.47 -8.84 -12.58
#